data_AF-A0A1I2LH48-F1
#
_entry.id   AF-A0A1I2LH48-F1
#
_cell.length_a   1.000
_cell.length_b   1.000
_cell.length_c   1.000
_cell.angle_alpha   90.00
_cell.angle_beta   90.00
_cell.angle_gamma   90.00
#
_symmetry.space_group_name_H-M   'P 1'
#
loop_
_entity.id
_entity.type
_entity.pdbx_description
1 polymer ?
#
loop_
_entity_poly.entity_id
_entity_poly.type
_entity_poly.pdbx_seq_one_letter_code
_entity_poly.pdbx_strand_id
1 'polypeptide(L)'
;MVPIPEAPTSRAPETAPLHARRSSDTPSVAPPSEIESLPTRIRSLRSGLGQEFHKSPLAFIVAALGLITIAFALVQWLTEDDIRIDSSNVDFTNGQWTSPDMVVPLSLAELNRPPYPGDAAGRAAFEQWAENHDAVYANQMSVSFLARSDKEEPTIIVGARVVVVERREPLGGTWIAPDGAGPAPERVLNADLDPSPPEVMKDPGWEFPLTVTSAEVEAFTVVATTSTCHCLWEIELDVITPDGDNETITVDDEGAPFELTAPSEGVDRVTLPRSEEAWPPR
;
A
#
# COMPACT_ATOMS: atom_id res chain seq x y z
N MET A 1 42.83 10.18 -45.09
CA MET A 1 42.22 11.44 -44.59
C MET A 1 40.80 11.48 -45.17
N VAL A 2 39.83 11.07 -44.36
CA VAL A 2 38.43 10.86 -44.78
C VAL A 2 37.63 12.08 -44.29
N PRO A 3 36.80 12.73 -45.13
CA PRO A 3 36.06 13.91 -44.71
C PRO A 3 34.86 13.52 -43.84
N ILE A 4 34.68 14.26 -42.76
CA ILE A 4 33.53 14.16 -41.84
C ILE A 4 32.35 14.92 -42.46
N PRO A 5 31.15 14.32 -42.57
CA PRO A 5 29.97 15.03 -43.04
C PRO A 5 29.38 15.94 -41.94
N GLU A 6 29.03 17.16 -42.33
CA GLU A 6 28.43 18.19 -41.47
C GLU A 6 27.01 17.82 -41.00
N ALA A 7 26.69 18.18 -39.76
CA ALA A 7 25.39 17.96 -39.13
C ALA A 7 24.33 18.96 -39.61
N PRO A 8 23.06 18.53 -39.79
CA PRO A 8 21.98 19.43 -40.19
C PRO A 8 21.46 20.28 -39.01
N THR A 9 21.34 21.58 -39.27
CA THR A 9 20.79 22.62 -38.39
C THR A 9 19.28 22.39 -38.17
N SER A 10 18.86 22.12 -36.93
CA SER A 10 17.44 22.03 -36.55
C SER A 10 16.88 23.43 -36.28
N ARG A 11 15.87 23.83 -37.06
CA ARG A 11 15.06 25.03 -36.87
C ARG A 11 14.01 24.78 -35.79
N ALA A 12 13.95 25.67 -34.81
CA ALA A 12 12.82 25.78 -33.88
C ALA A 12 11.57 26.34 -34.58
N PRO A 13 10.36 25.85 -34.27
CA PRO A 13 9.13 26.57 -34.56
C PRO A 13 8.73 27.50 -33.41
N GLU A 14 8.59 28.77 -33.77
CA GLU A 14 7.97 29.88 -33.06
C GLU A 14 6.44 29.84 -33.25
N THR A 15 5.65 30.03 -32.17
CA THR A 15 4.27 30.58 -32.12
C THR A 15 3.78 30.48 -30.66
N ALA A 16 3.78 31.55 -29.87
CA ALA A 16 2.76 32.62 -29.73
C ALA A 16 1.56 32.24 -28.81
N PRO A 17 1.09 33.17 -27.94
CA PRO A 17 0.39 32.85 -26.69
C PRO A 17 -1.13 32.80 -26.85
N LEU A 18 -1.79 31.91 -26.08
CA LEU A 18 -3.25 31.86 -25.99
C LEU A 18 -3.75 32.62 -24.75
N HIS A 19 -4.69 33.51 -25.05
CA HIS A 19 -5.33 34.47 -24.17
C HIS A 19 -6.08 33.85 -22.98
N ALA A 20 -5.97 34.56 -21.86
CA ALA A 20 -6.86 34.50 -20.71
C ALA A 20 -8.34 34.67 -21.11
N ARG A 21 -9.20 33.81 -20.55
CA ARG A 21 -10.62 34.11 -20.34
C ARG A 21 -11.00 33.85 -18.88
N ARG A 22 -11.16 34.97 -18.19
CA ARG A 22 -11.90 35.16 -16.95
C ARG A 22 -13.39 34.90 -17.22
N SER A 23 -14.02 34.02 -16.47
CA SER A 23 -15.48 34.06 -16.23
C SER A 23 -15.72 33.74 -14.76
N SER A 24 -15.95 34.83 -14.05
CA SER A 24 -16.68 34.91 -12.79
C SER A 24 -18.10 34.42 -13.01
N ASP A 25 -18.53 33.41 -12.25
CA ASP A 25 -19.92 33.27 -11.84
C ASP A 25 -19.97 32.63 -10.45
N THR A 26 -20.34 33.47 -9.48
CA THR A 26 -20.65 33.12 -8.11
C THR A 26 -22.15 33.32 -7.94
N PRO A 27 -22.94 32.31 -7.56
CA PRO A 27 -24.29 32.54 -7.05
C PRO A 27 -24.27 32.58 -5.52
N SER A 28 -24.34 33.82 -5.02
CA SER A 28 -25.15 34.30 -3.89
C SER A 28 -25.59 33.28 -2.82
N VAL A 29 -25.01 33.41 -1.63
CA VAL A 29 -25.57 32.98 -0.34
C VAL A 29 -26.85 33.75 -0.04
N ALA A 30 -27.90 33.07 0.43
CA ALA A 30 -29.02 33.65 1.17
C ALA A 30 -29.23 32.84 2.47
N PRO A 31 -29.30 33.48 3.65
CA PRO A 31 -29.70 32.83 4.90
C PRO A 31 -31.12 33.31 5.31
N PRO A 32 -31.65 32.90 6.47
CA PRO A 32 -32.37 31.66 6.70
C PRO A 32 -33.85 31.94 7.01
N SER A 33 -34.78 31.17 6.44
CA SER A 33 -36.19 31.19 6.86
C SER A 33 -36.67 29.79 7.22
N GLU A 34 -36.80 29.56 8.52
CA GLU A 34 -38.06 29.08 9.10
C GLU A 34 -38.61 27.75 8.56
N ILE A 35 -38.18 26.63 9.16
CA ILE A 35 -39.05 25.45 9.33
C ILE A 35 -39.04 25.11 10.82
N GLU A 36 -39.84 25.87 11.56
CA GLU A 36 -40.54 25.33 12.71
C GLU A 36 -41.58 24.31 12.22
N SER A 37 -41.45 23.06 12.61
CA SER A 37 -42.59 22.19 12.92
C SER A 37 -42.11 20.88 13.57
N LEU A 38 -41.71 21.00 14.83
CA LEU A 38 -41.65 19.85 15.74
C LEU A 38 -43.07 19.29 15.94
N PRO A 39 -43.38 18.04 15.59
CA PRO A 39 -44.64 17.45 15.97
C PRO A 39 -44.70 17.29 17.49
N THR A 40 -45.67 17.99 18.07
CA THR A 40 -46.06 17.93 19.48
C THR A 40 -46.59 16.53 19.81
N ARG A 41 -45.72 15.56 20.13
CA ARG A 41 -46.13 14.26 20.69
C ARG A 41 -45.04 13.57 21.54
N ILE A 42 -44.44 14.26 22.50
CA ILE A 42 -43.80 13.59 23.64
C ILE A 42 -44.18 14.33 24.94
N ARG A 43 -45.45 14.21 25.30
CA ARG A 43 -45.95 14.60 26.64
C ARG A 43 -47.05 13.65 27.10
N SER A 44 -46.78 12.35 27.08
CA SER A 44 -47.56 11.34 27.81
C SER A 44 -46.79 10.02 27.96
N LEU A 45 -45.60 10.05 28.57
CA LEU A 45 -44.94 8.84 29.11
C LEU A 45 -44.48 9.09 30.54
N ARG A 46 -45.39 9.64 31.36
CA ARG A 46 -45.21 9.81 32.81
C ARG A 46 -46.49 9.42 33.55
N SER A 47 -46.95 8.19 33.33
CA SER A 47 -47.93 7.51 34.19
C SER A 47 -48.05 6.05 33.74
N GLY A 48 -47.30 5.14 34.36
CA GLY A 48 -47.44 3.72 34.06
C GLY A 48 -46.31 2.79 34.48
N LEU A 49 -45.24 3.27 35.14
CA LEU A 49 -44.13 2.42 35.60
C LEU A 49 -44.13 2.22 37.13
N GLY A 50 -45.31 2.11 37.72
CA GLY A 50 -45.49 2.11 39.17
C GLY A 50 -46.54 1.15 39.68
N GLN A 51 -46.59 -0.09 39.17
CA GLN A 51 -47.19 -1.26 39.84
C GLN A 51 -46.99 -2.50 38.96
N GLU A 52 -46.79 -3.67 39.56
CA GLU A 52 -46.47 -4.98 38.93
C GLU A 52 -44.97 -5.34 38.82
N PHE A 53 -44.16 -5.07 39.85
CA PHE A 53 -42.74 -5.50 39.92
C PHE A 53 -42.47 -6.71 40.84
N HIS A 54 -43.44 -7.61 41.09
CA HIS A 54 -43.30 -8.61 42.16
C HIS A 54 -43.83 -10.03 41.89
N LYS A 55 -43.89 -10.51 40.63
CA LYS A 55 -44.44 -11.86 40.37
C LYS A 55 -43.65 -12.83 39.49
N SER A 56 -42.51 -12.47 38.90
CA SER A 56 -41.69 -13.51 38.26
C SER A 56 -40.23 -13.09 38.07
N PRO A 57 -39.27 -13.59 38.89
CA PRO A 57 -37.85 -13.28 38.69
C PRO A 57 -37.33 -13.81 37.34
N LEU A 58 -37.95 -14.86 36.80
CA LEU A 58 -37.60 -15.46 35.51
C LEU A 58 -37.97 -14.57 34.31
N ALA A 59 -39.11 -13.84 34.38
CA ALA A 59 -39.48 -12.89 33.34
C ALA A 59 -38.52 -11.69 33.29
N PHE A 60 -37.95 -11.32 34.43
CA PHE A 60 -36.92 -10.28 34.53
C PHE A 60 -35.60 -10.71 33.90
N ILE A 61 -35.17 -11.95 34.13
CA ILE A 61 -33.95 -12.48 33.54
C ILE A 61 -34.08 -12.57 32.01
N VAL A 62 -35.23 -13.00 31.50
CA VAL A 62 -35.48 -13.07 30.05
C VAL A 62 -35.58 -11.68 29.41
N ALA A 63 -36.25 -10.73 30.06
CA ALA A 63 -36.31 -9.35 29.57
C ALA A 63 -34.96 -8.63 29.64
N ALA A 64 -34.19 -8.85 30.71
CA ALA A 64 -32.84 -8.32 30.86
C ALA A 64 -31.86 -8.95 29.87
N LEU A 65 -31.92 -10.27 29.64
CA LEU A 65 -31.13 -10.94 28.60
C LEU A 65 -31.51 -10.48 27.20
N GLY A 66 -32.79 -10.24 26.92
CA GLY A 66 -33.26 -9.69 25.66
C GLY A 66 -32.80 -8.25 25.44
N LEU A 67 -32.79 -7.42 26.49
CA LEU A 67 -32.23 -6.06 26.42
C LEU A 67 -30.70 -6.08 26.32
N ILE A 68 -30.02 -7.05 26.93
CA ILE A 68 -28.57 -7.25 26.78
C ILE A 68 -28.24 -7.74 25.38
N THR A 69 -28.99 -8.65 24.77
CA THR A 69 -28.74 -9.05 23.37
C THR A 69 -29.11 -7.97 22.39
N ILE A 70 -30.16 -7.17 22.63
CA ILE A 70 -30.45 -6.00 21.80
C ILE A 70 -29.39 -4.94 22.00
N ALA A 71 -28.90 -4.69 23.22
CA ALA A 71 -27.80 -3.76 23.47
C ALA A 71 -26.47 -4.27 22.91
N PHE A 72 -26.21 -5.58 22.95
CA PHE A 72 -25.03 -6.20 22.36
C PHE A 72 -25.15 -6.22 20.84
N ALA A 73 -26.33 -6.46 20.26
CA ALA A 73 -26.57 -6.34 18.82
C ALA A 73 -26.57 -4.87 18.37
N LEU A 74 -26.99 -3.91 19.20
CA LEU A 74 -26.85 -2.48 18.91
C LEU A 74 -25.41 -2.02 19.05
N VAL A 75 -24.66 -2.55 20.01
CA VAL A 75 -23.21 -2.31 20.13
C VAL A 75 -22.50 -2.95 18.96
N GLN A 76 -22.80 -4.19 18.61
CA GLN A 76 -22.28 -4.89 17.42
C GLN A 76 -22.62 -4.09 16.15
N TRP A 77 -23.87 -3.70 15.95
CA TRP A 77 -24.33 -2.87 14.82
C TRP A 77 -23.73 -1.45 14.81
N LEU A 78 -23.56 -0.80 15.97
CA LEU A 78 -22.81 0.47 16.10
C LEU A 78 -21.30 0.28 15.94
N THR A 79 -20.77 -0.93 16.07
CA THR A 79 -19.37 -1.28 15.81
C THR A 79 -19.16 -1.93 14.43
N GLU A 80 -20.23 -2.23 13.70
CA GLU A 80 -20.23 -2.90 12.38
C GLU A 80 -20.61 -1.95 11.24
N ASP A 81 -20.86 -0.67 11.53
CA ASP A 81 -20.84 0.41 10.54
C ASP A 81 -19.41 0.98 10.44
N ASP A 82 -18.64 0.42 9.50
CA ASP A 82 -17.53 1.01 8.73
C ASP A 82 -16.64 2.07 9.42
N ILE A 83 -16.03 1.72 10.55
CA ILE A 83 -14.68 2.20 10.83
C ILE A 83 -13.74 1.00 10.71
N ARG A 84 -13.61 0.50 9.47
CA ARG A 84 -12.30 0.02 9.06
C ARG A 84 -11.39 1.24 9.15
N ILE A 85 -10.61 1.31 10.22
CA ILE A 85 -9.31 1.99 10.11
C ILE A 85 -8.54 1.07 9.16
N ASP A 86 -8.75 1.28 7.88
CA ASP A 86 -7.71 1.02 6.88
C ASP A 86 -6.58 1.93 7.35
N SER A 87 -5.60 1.37 8.08
CA SER A 87 -4.47 2.14 8.63
C SER A 87 -3.56 2.70 7.55
N SER A 88 -3.97 2.58 6.29
CA SER A 88 -3.47 3.26 5.14
C SER A 88 -4.62 3.98 4.45
N ASN A 89 -4.61 5.32 4.43
CA ASN A 89 -5.39 6.13 3.48
C ASN A 89 -4.96 5.89 2.00
N VAL A 90 -4.29 4.76 1.74
CA VAL A 90 -3.49 4.44 0.56
C VAL A 90 -3.97 3.06 0.13
N ASP A 91 -4.70 2.98 -0.98
CA ASP A 91 -5.11 1.72 -1.58
C ASP A 91 -3.89 1.11 -2.29
N PHE A 92 -3.42 -0.04 -1.80
CA PHE A 92 -2.29 -0.75 -2.38
C PHE A 92 -2.80 -1.71 -3.46
N THR A 93 -2.79 -1.25 -4.70
CA THR A 93 -2.67 -2.21 -5.80
C THR A 93 -1.19 -2.53 -5.92
N ASN A 94 -0.76 -3.73 -5.51
CA ASN A 94 0.63 -4.18 -5.68
C ASN A 94 1.07 -3.92 -7.13
N GLY A 95 1.85 -2.85 -7.31
CA GLY A 95 2.39 -2.43 -8.59
C GLY A 95 3.53 -3.36 -8.98
N GLN A 96 3.75 -3.51 -10.28
CA GLN A 96 4.67 -4.46 -10.89
C GLN A 96 5.97 -4.70 -10.09
N TRP A 97 6.11 -5.93 -9.60
CA TRP A 97 7.31 -6.42 -8.93
C TRP A 97 8.49 -6.44 -9.90
N THR A 98 9.56 -5.73 -9.57
CA THR A 98 10.85 -5.85 -10.27
C THR A 98 11.99 -6.04 -9.28
N SER A 99 11.97 -7.18 -8.60
CA SER A 99 13.19 -7.97 -8.53
C SER A 99 12.87 -9.33 -9.11
N PRO A 100 13.58 -9.78 -10.17
CA PRO A 100 13.41 -11.14 -10.64
C PRO A 100 13.74 -12.14 -9.52
N ASP A 101 14.65 -11.77 -8.62
CA ASP A 101 15.34 -12.74 -7.81
C ASP A 101 14.55 -13.11 -6.56
N MET A 102 14.36 -14.42 -6.36
CA MET A 102 13.76 -14.99 -5.16
C MET A 102 14.64 -16.11 -4.59
N VAL A 103 14.60 -16.29 -3.28
CA VAL A 103 15.12 -17.48 -2.61
C VAL A 103 13.95 -18.34 -2.19
N VAL A 104 14.01 -19.62 -2.55
CA VAL A 104 13.08 -20.64 -2.07
C VAL A 104 13.80 -21.52 -1.06
N PRO A 105 13.23 -21.79 0.12
CA PRO A 105 13.82 -22.63 1.18
C PRO A 105 13.81 -24.14 0.84
N LEU A 106 14.07 -24.49 -0.41
CA LEU A 106 14.20 -25.85 -0.94
C LEU A 106 15.48 -25.96 -1.76
N SER A 107 16.06 -27.14 -1.83
CA SER A 107 17.17 -27.39 -2.76
C SER A 107 16.69 -27.47 -4.20
N LEU A 108 17.58 -27.24 -5.17
CA LEU A 108 17.22 -27.26 -6.58
C LEU A 108 16.67 -28.62 -7.03
N ALA A 109 17.13 -29.72 -6.41
CA ALA A 109 16.66 -31.08 -6.69
C ALA A 109 15.23 -31.36 -6.19
N GLU A 110 14.79 -30.66 -5.15
CA GLU A 110 13.45 -30.78 -4.56
C GLU A 110 12.43 -29.87 -5.27
N LEU A 111 12.93 -28.86 -5.99
CA LEU A 111 12.11 -27.82 -6.57
C LEU A 111 11.49 -28.25 -7.92
N ASN A 112 10.19 -28.04 -8.05
CA ASN A 112 9.53 -28.08 -9.36
C ASN A 112 9.82 -26.79 -10.12
N ARG A 113 9.97 -26.87 -11.45
CA ARG A 113 10.14 -25.67 -12.27
C ARG A 113 9.00 -24.67 -11.99
N PRO A 114 9.31 -23.41 -11.65
CA PRO A 114 8.29 -22.39 -11.50
C PRO A 114 7.69 -21.98 -12.86
N PRO A 115 6.44 -21.49 -12.90
CA PRO A 115 5.87 -20.87 -14.10
C PRO A 115 6.74 -19.71 -14.60
N TYR A 116 6.89 -19.53 -15.91
CA TYR A 116 7.67 -18.40 -16.43
C TYR A 116 6.83 -17.11 -16.42
N PRO A 117 7.28 -16.01 -15.79
CA PRO A 117 6.51 -14.75 -15.64
C PRO A 117 6.54 -13.86 -16.90
N GLY A 118 6.36 -14.44 -18.09
CA GLY A 118 6.51 -13.74 -19.38
C GLY A 118 5.33 -12.87 -19.80
N ASP A 119 4.15 -13.11 -19.24
CA ASP A 119 2.92 -12.35 -19.48
C ASP A 119 2.13 -12.19 -18.16
N ALA A 120 0.93 -11.59 -18.23
CA ALA A 120 0.12 -11.34 -17.03
C ALA A 120 -0.33 -12.62 -16.32
N ALA A 121 -0.69 -13.67 -17.07
CA ALA A 121 -1.12 -14.94 -16.49
C ALA A 121 0.07 -15.70 -15.90
N GLY A 122 1.22 -15.68 -16.58
CA GLY A 122 2.47 -16.25 -16.10
C GLY A 122 2.98 -15.57 -14.83
N ARG A 123 2.83 -14.25 -14.71
CA ARG A 123 3.16 -13.52 -13.47
C ARG A 123 2.27 -13.96 -12.31
N ALA A 124 0.96 -13.96 -12.49
CA ALA A 124 0.04 -14.42 -11.44
C ALA A 124 0.30 -15.88 -11.03
N ALA A 125 0.62 -16.76 -11.99
CA ALA A 125 0.98 -18.15 -11.70
C ALA A 125 2.32 -18.27 -10.97
N PHE A 126 3.31 -17.43 -11.30
CA PHE A 126 4.60 -17.38 -10.63
C PHE A 126 4.46 -16.88 -9.19
N GLU A 127 3.66 -15.82 -8.97
CA GLU A 127 3.33 -15.28 -7.65
C GLU A 127 2.66 -16.35 -6.77
N GLN A 128 1.61 -17.00 -7.28
CA GLN A 128 0.97 -18.11 -6.57
C GLN A 128 1.95 -19.27 -6.30
N TRP A 129 2.85 -19.57 -7.23
CA TRP A 129 3.87 -20.59 -7.02
C TRP A 129 4.85 -20.18 -5.90
N ALA A 130 5.27 -18.92 -5.88
CA ALA A 130 6.19 -18.36 -4.88
C ALA A 130 5.59 -18.47 -3.47
N GLU A 131 4.32 -18.06 -3.31
CA GLU A 131 3.56 -18.21 -2.05
C GLU A 131 3.50 -19.66 -1.59
N ASN A 132 3.20 -20.60 -2.50
CA ASN A 132 3.10 -22.03 -2.15
C ASN A 132 4.44 -22.68 -1.75
N HIS A 133 5.57 -22.00 -1.98
CA HIS A 133 6.91 -22.50 -1.67
C HIS A 133 7.63 -21.63 -0.65
N ASP A 134 6.93 -20.73 0.06
CA ASP A 134 7.52 -19.82 1.05
C ASP A 134 8.71 -19.03 0.46
N ALA A 135 8.59 -18.60 -0.80
CA ALA A 135 9.64 -17.87 -1.49
C ALA A 135 9.75 -16.43 -0.97
N VAL A 136 10.98 -15.95 -0.82
CA VAL A 136 11.28 -14.59 -0.33
C VAL A 136 12.06 -13.83 -1.40
N TYR A 137 11.74 -12.54 -1.59
CA TYR A 137 12.50 -11.68 -2.50
C TYR A 137 13.97 -11.62 -2.11
N ALA A 138 14.82 -11.54 -3.12
CA ALA A 138 16.25 -11.69 -2.94
C ALA A 138 17.04 -10.54 -3.54
N ASN A 139 18.07 -10.06 -2.80
CA ASN A 139 18.98 -8.95 -3.11
C ASN A 139 18.32 -7.56 -3.23
N GLN A 140 17.19 -7.48 -3.93
CA GLN A 140 16.44 -6.27 -4.18
C GLN A 140 14.93 -6.58 -4.10
N MET A 141 14.14 -5.60 -3.70
CA MET A 141 12.68 -5.62 -3.78
C MET A 141 12.18 -4.23 -4.15
N SER A 142 11.24 -4.15 -5.09
CA SER A 142 10.53 -2.92 -5.42
C SER A 142 9.11 -2.99 -4.86
N VAL A 143 8.74 -2.02 -4.02
CA VAL A 143 7.38 -1.84 -3.49
C VAL A 143 6.81 -0.58 -4.13
N SER A 144 5.81 -0.74 -5.00
CA SER A 144 5.11 0.37 -5.64
C SER A 144 3.73 0.55 -5.02
N PHE A 145 3.39 1.79 -4.65
CA PHE A 145 2.11 2.10 -4.01
C PHE A 145 1.55 3.47 -4.41
N LEU A 146 0.24 3.65 -4.19
CA LEU A 146 -0.50 4.87 -4.54
C LEU A 146 -1.01 5.58 -3.28
N ALA A 147 -0.39 6.70 -2.92
CA ALA A 147 -0.89 7.54 -1.85
C ALA A 147 -2.08 8.38 -2.29
N ARG A 148 -3.17 8.30 -1.53
CA ARG A 148 -4.40 9.07 -1.72
C ARG A 148 -4.85 9.62 -0.36
N SER A 149 -5.74 10.61 -0.36
CA SER A 149 -6.51 10.95 0.84
C SER A 149 -7.96 10.50 0.65
N ASP A 150 -8.65 10.07 1.70
CA ASP A 150 -10.09 9.85 1.66
C ASP A 150 -10.88 11.17 1.63
N LYS A 151 -10.22 12.30 1.94
CA LYS A 151 -10.80 13.66 1.97
C LYS A 151 -10.57 14.44 0.69
N GLU A 152 -11.48 15.37 0.41
CA GLU A 152 -11.26 16.40 -0.63
C GLU A 152 -10.21 17.42 -0.17
N GLU A 153 -10.13 17.68 1.14
CA GLU A 153 -9.09 18.51 1.73
C GLU A 153 -7.70 17.85 1.64
N PRO A 154 -6.63 18.65 1.47
CA PRO A 154 -5.30 18.13 1.23
C PRO A 154 -4.68 17.51 2.48
N THR A 155 -4.16 16.30 2.31
CA THR A 155 -3.18 15.68 3.20
C THR A 155 -1.79 15.90 2.61
N ILE A 156 -0.83 16.33 3.42
CA ILE A 156 0.52 16.67 2.97
C ILE A 156 1.49 15.59 3.42
N ILE A 157 2.08 14.85 2.49
CA ILE A 157 3.17 13.92 2.76
C ILE A 157 4.45 14.73 2.86
N VAL A 158 5.06 14.76 4.05
CA VAL A 158 6.24 15.58 4.33
C VAL A 158 7.54 14.78 4.29
N GLY A 159 7.45 13.45 4.36
CA GLY A 159 8.60 12.58 4.29
C GLY A 159 8.23 11.11 4.15
N ALA A 160 9.24 10.31 3.83
CA ALA A 160 9.17 8.86 3.84
C ALA A 160 10.47 8.32 4.43
N ARG A 161 10.37 7.26 5.21
CA ARG A 161 11.51 6.53 5.77
C ARG A 161 11.29 5.04 5.67
N VAL A 162 12.39 4.30 5.67
CA VAL A 162 12.37 2.84 5.72
C VAL A 162 12.84 2.40 7.10
N VAL A 163 12.08 1.48 7.70
CA VAL A 163 12.35 0.94 9.02
C VAL A 163 12.63 -0.55 8.87
N VAL A 164 13.77 -1.01 9.40
CA VAL A 164 14.05 -2.44 9.52
C VAL A 164 13.58 -2.90 10.89
N VAL A 165 12.51 -3.69 10.89
CA VAL A 165 11.86 -4.25 12.08
C VAL A 165 12.72 -5.35 12.70
N GLU A 166 13.31 -6.21 11.86
CA GLU A 166 14.17 -7.31 12.31
C GLU A 166 15.26 -7.63 11.30
N ARG A 167 16.42 -8.09 11.78
CA ARG A 167 17.52 -8.64 10.97
C ARG A 167 17.82 -10.06 11.40
N ARG A 168 17.79 -10.99 10.45
CA ARG A 168 18.13 -12.41 10.63
C ARG A 168 19.27 -12.81 9.70
N GLU A 169 19.83 -14.00 9.90
CA GLU A 169 20.76 -14.59 8.95
C GLU A 169 20.08 -14.76 7.58
N PRO A 170 20.77 -14.46 6.46
CA PRO A 170 20.23 -14.66 5.12
C PRO A 170 19.72 -16.08 4.90
N LEU A 171 18.62 -16.21 4.16
CA LEU A 171 18.03 -17.51 3.85
C LEU A 171 18.91 -18.31 2.88
N GLY A 172 19.03 -19.60 3.15
CA GLY A 172 19.60 -20.58 2.21
C GLY A 172 18.53 -21.17 1.27
N GLY A 173 18.94 -22.06 0.37
CA GLY A 173 18.04 -22.79 -0.52
C GLY A 173 18.40 -22.63 -2.00
N THR A 174 17.40 -22.32 -2.83
CA THR A 174 17.55 -22.11 -4.27
C THR A 174 17.23 -20.66 -4.64
N TRP A 175 18.17 -20.01 -5.32
CA TRP A 175 18.03 -18.68 -5.88
C TRP A 175 17.52 -18.77 -7.31
N ILE A 176 16.37 -18.15 -7.58
CA ILE A 176 15.72 -18.18 -8.88
C ILE A 176 15.72 -16.77 -9.45
N ALA A 177 16.27 -16.62 -10.64
CA ALA A 177 16.31 -15.35 -11.37
C ALA A 177 15.61 -15.47 -12.73
N PRO A 178 14.33 -15.05 -12.87
CA PRO A 178 13.64 -14.88 -14.14
C PRO A 178 14.35 -13.88 -15.06
N ASP A 179 14.46 -14.24 -16.34
CA ASP A 179 14.93 -13.32 -17.37
C ASP A 179 13.87 -12.26 -17.69
N GLY A 180 14.11 -10.99 -17.36
CA GLY A 180 13.25 -9.87 -17.76
C GLY A 180 13.52 -8.55 -17.02
N ALA A 181 13.01 -7.45 -17.57
CA ALA A 181 12.99 -6.14 -16.92
C ALA A 181 11.58 -5.53 -17.07
N GLY A 182 11.02 -5.05 -15.96
CA GLY A 182 9.78 -4.26 -15.95
C GLY A 182 10.05 -2.80 -16.36
N PRO A 183 8.98 -2.01 -16.60
CA PRO A 183 9.12 -0.58 -16.84
C PRO A 183 9.68 0.14 -15.62
N ALA A 184 10.36 1.27 -15.84
CA ALA A 184 10.91 2.09 -14.77
C ALA A 184 9.77 2.80 -14.01
N PRO A 185 9.76 2.77 -12.67
CA PRO A 185 8.74 3.44 -11.86
C PRO A 185 8.90 4.96 -11.83
N GLU A 186 7.81 5.65 -11.48
CA GLU A 186 7.82 7.09 -11.16
C GLU A 186 8.11 7.31 -9.67
N ARG A 187 8.82 8.40 -9.34
CA ARG A 187 9.22 8.81 -7.96
C ARG A 187 9.78 7.69 -7.09
N VAL A 188 11.07 7.41 -7.32
CA VAL A 188 11.79 6.32 -6.66
C VAL A 188 12.50 6.79 -5.39
N LEU A 189 12.37 6.00 -4.33
CA LEU A 189 13.19 6.03 -3.12
C LEU A 189 14.05 4.76 -3.09
N ASN A 190 15.36 4.89 -3.16
CA ASN A 190 16.29 3.77 -3.02
C ASN A 190 16.65 3.61 -1.55
N ALA A 191 16.48 2.43 -0.98
CA ALA A 191 16.71 2.15 0.43
C ALA A 191 17.76 1.03 0.61
N ASP A 192 18.89 1.37 1.22
CA ASP A 192 19.86 0.39 1.71
C ASP A 192 19.47 -0.02 3.14
N LEU A 193 19.12 -1.30 3.31
CA LEU A 193 18.66 -1.86 4.59
C LEU A 193 19.82 -2.28 5.52
N ASP A 194 21.04 -2.38 4.99
CA ASP A 194 22.21 -2.84 5.75
C ASP A 194 22.62 -1.88 6.89
N PRO A 195 22.69 -0.54 6.70
CA PRO A 195 23.00 0.39 7.78
C PRO A 195 21.86 0.53 8.80
N SER A 196 22.21 1.02 10.00
CA SER A 196 21.26 1.31 11.07
C SER A 196 21.42 2.76 11.55
N PRO A 197 20.47 3.68 11.25
CA PRO A 197 19.23 3.44 10.50
C PRO A 197 19.49 3.16 9.00
N PRO A 198 18.50 2.58 8.27
CA PRO A 198 18.57 2.42 6.82
C PRO A 198 18.85 3.75 6.11
N GLU A 199 19.60 3.69 5.01
CA GLU A 199 19.89 4.86 4.18
C GLU A 199 18.88 4.96 3.05
N VAL A 200 18.16 6.08 2.96
CA VAL A 200 17.14 6.31 1.92
C VAL A 200 17.54 7.49 1.04
N MET A 201 17.59 7.27 -0.27
CA MET A 201 17.90 8.29 -1.28
C MET A 201 16.79 8.42 -2.30
N LYS A 202 16.27 9.63 -2.50
CA LYS A 202 15.32 9.93 -3.57
C LYS A 202 16.03 10.08 -4.91
N ASP A 203 15.39 9.58 -5.97
CA ASP A 203 15.80 9.89 -7.33
C ASP A 203 15.61 11.40 -7.63
N PRO A 204 16.43 11.98 -8.53
CA PRO A 204 16.26 13.36 -8.97
C PRO A 204 14.89 13.61 -9.62
N GLY A 205 14.41 14.85 -9.55
CA GLY A 205 13.21 15.29 -10.28
C GLY A 205 11.94 15.40 -9.44
N TRP A 206 12.01 15.10 -8.14
CA TRP A 206 10.90 15.32 -7.21
C TRP A 206 11.42 15.60 -5.79
N GLU A 207 10.57 16.22 -4.96
CA GLU A 207 10.88 16.69 -3.61
C GLU A 207 9.64 16.50 -2.74
N PHE A 208 9.82 16.26 -1.44
CA PHE A 208 8.77 16.54 -0.46
C PHE A 208 8.67 18.05 -0.20
N PRO A 209 7.52 18.58 0.22
CA PRO A 209 6.26 17.86 0.47
C PRO A 209 5.48 17.53 -0.81
N LEU A 210 4.63 16.50 -0.73
CA LEU A 210 3.67 16.12 -1.76
C LEU A 210 2.25 16.24 -1.22
N THR A 211 1.30 16.67 -2.05
CA THR A 211 -0.09 16.85 -1.65
C THR A 211 -0.95 15.75 -2.26
N VAL A 212 -1.79 15.13 -1.46
CA VAL A 212 -2.78 14.15 -1.93
C VAL A 212 -4.19 14.54 -1.47
N THR A 213 -5.17 14.24 -2.31
CA THR A 213 -6.61 14.40 -2.05
C THR A 213 -7.34 13.13 -2.52
N SER A 214 -8.67 13.12 -2.44
CA SER A 214 -9.49 12.06 -3.04
C SER A 214 -9.37 12.00 -4.57
N ALA A 215 -8.99 13.09 -5.23
CA ALA A 215 -8.82 13.19 -6.67
C ALA A 215 -7.35 13.22 -7.12
N GLU A 216 -6.45 13.73 -6.27
CA GLU A 216 -5.02 13.84 -6.54
C GLU A 216 -4.27 12.71 -5.83
N VAL A 217 -3.75 11.77 -6.62
CA VAL A 217 -3.06 10.57 -6.16
C VAL A 217 -1.59 10.70 -6.50
N GLU A 218 -0.72 10.28 -5.58
CA GLU A 218 0.71 10.22 -5.82
C GLU A 218 1.19 8.78 -5.86
N ALA A 219 1.93 8.42 -6.91
CA ALA A 219 2.56 7.12 -7.04
C ALA A 219 4.00 7.17 -6.52
N PHE A 220 4.39 6.16 -5.74
CA PHE A 220 5.73 5.98 -5.20
C PHE A 220 6.28 4.62 -5.58
N THR A 221 7.60 4.50 -5.60
CA THR A 221 8.26 3.20 -5.52
C THR A 221 9.43 3.25 -4.56
N VAL A 222 9.45 2.34 -3.60
CA VAL A 222 10.60 2.10 -2.73
C VAL A 222 11.36 0.88 -3.26
N VAL A 223 12.63 1.08 -3.58
CA VAL A 223 13.54 0.03 -4.03
C VAL A 223 14.46 -0.29 -2.87
N ALA A 224 14.16 -1.36 -2.14
CA ALA A 224 14.97 -1.84 -1.03
C ALA A 224 16.05 -2.79 -1.52
N THR A 225 17.25 -2.69 -0.95
CA THR A 225 18.38 -3.58 -1.20
C THR A 225 19.03 -4.02 0.09
N THR A 226 19.58 -5.24 0.11
CA THR A 226 20.43 -5.73 1.20
C THR A 226 21.49 -6.68 0.69
N SER A 227 22.65 -6.65 1.33
CA SER A 227 23.73 -7.60 1.11
C SER A 227 24.08 -8.46 2.33
N THR A 228 23.43 -8.22 3.48
CA THR A 228 23.87 -8.82 4.76
C THR A 228 22.79 -9.54 5.59
N CYS A 229 21.50 -9.25 5.38
CA CYS A 229 20.44 -9.79 6.23
C CYS A 229 19.37 -10.52 5.42
N HIS A 230 18.64 -11.39 6.11
CA HIS A 230 17.21 -11.50 5.87
C HIS A 230 16.51 -10.44 6.73
N CYS A 231 16.04 -9.38 6.08
CA CYS A 231 15.46 -8.21 6.72
C CYS A 231 13.93 -8.25 6.66
N LEU A 232 13.31 -8.02 7.80
CA LEU A 232 11.91 -7.63 7.92
C LEU A 232 11.85 -6.11 7.97
N TRP A 233 11.09 -5.47 7.07
CA TRP A 233 11.11 -4.03 6.92
C TRP A 233 9.76 -3.45 6.50
N GLU A 234 9.57 -2.18 6.81
CA GLU A 234 8.35 -1.41 6.56
C GLU A 234 8.71 -0.03 6.01
N ILE A 235 7.75 0.64 5.38
CA ILE A 235 7.88 2.02 4.92
C ILE A 235 6.98 2.87 5.81
N GLU A 236 7.51 3.96 6.34
CA GLU A 236 6.76 4.92 7.15
C GLU A 236 6.67 6.25 6.40
N LEU A 237 5.45 6.74 6.18
CA LEU A 237 5.17 8.04 5.60
C LEU A 237 4.79 9.01 6.70
N ASP A 238 5.52 10.12 6.80
CA ASP A 238 5.17 11.20 7.70
C ASP A 238 4.21 12.16 6.96
N VAL A 239 3.04 12.39 7.53
CA VAL A 239 1.96 13.18 6.92
C VAL A 239 1.43 14.26 7.86
N ILE A 240 0.90 15.32 7.27
CA ILE A 240 0.08 16.34 7.95
C ILE A 240 -1.34 16.20 7.44
N THR A 241 -2.28 15.90 8.33
CA THR A 241 -3.70 15.70 8.01
C THR A 241 -4.40 17.04 7.70
N PRO A 242 -5.60 17.03 7.10
CA PRO A 242 -6.39 18.24 6.88
C PRO A 242 -6.67 19.04 8.16
N ASP A 243 -6.76 18.36 9.31
CA ASP A 243 -6.98 18.97 10.63
C ASP A 243 -5.69 19.59 11.22
N GLY A 244 -4.54 19.36 10.57
CA GLY A 244 -3.24 19.89 10.95
C GLY A 244 -2.43 18.98 11.90
N ASP A 245 -2.89 17.75 12.13
CA ASP A 245 -2.19 16.77 12.95
C ASP A 245 -1.04 16.13 12.18
N ASN A 246 0.04 15.80 12.88
CA ASN A 246 1.16 15.03 12.30
C ASN A 246 0.94 13.55 12.60
N GLU A 247 0.92 12.73 11.56
CA GLU A 247 0.73 11.29 11.67
C GLU A 247 1.83 10.54 10.91
N THR A 248 2.08 9.30 11.31
CA THR A 248 2.93 8.37 10.57
C THR A 248 2.05 7.22 10.07
N ILE A 249 2.02 7.03 8.75
CA ILE A 249 1.31 5.94 8.10
C ILE A 249 2.33 4.84 7.80
N THR A 250 2.03 3.61 8.20
CA THR A 250 2.86 2.44 7.88
C THR A 250 2.36 1.81 6.59
N VAL A 251 3.30 1.45 5.73
CA VAL A 251 3.08 0.69 4.51
C VAL A 251 3.85 -0.61 4.66
N ASP A 252 3.11 -1.71 4.61
CA ASP A 252 3.55 -3.07 4.89
C ASP A 252 2.85 -4.07 3.94
N ASP A 253 3.12 -5.36 4.10
CA ASP A 253 2.51 -6.46 3.36
C ASP A 253 1.27 -6.99 4.10
N GLU A 254 0.12 -6.34 3.91
CA GLU A 254 -1.17 -6.72 4.51
C GLU A 254 -1.12 -6.91 6.04
N GLY A 255 -0.39 -6.05 6.74
CA GLY A 255 -0.20 -6.09 8.20
C GLY A 255 1.02 -6.89 8.67
N ALA A 256 1.87 -7.36 7.75
CA ALA A 256 3.16 -7.96 8.04
C ALA A 256 4.31 -7.15 7.42
N PRO A 257 5.50 -7.07 8.04
CA PRO A 257 6.66 -6.45 7.40
C PRO A 257 7.00 -7.13 6.07
N PHE A 258 7.49 -6.36 5.10
CA PHE A 258 8.08 -6.91 3.89
C PHE A 258 9.31 -7.76 4.22
N GLU A 259 9.52 -8.82 3.45
CA GLU A 259 10.68 -9.70 3.59
C GLU A 259 11.65 -9.53 2.42
N LEU A 260 12.93 -9.28 2.72
CA LEU A 260 14.01 -9.24 1.73
C LEU A 260 15.24 -9.97 2.26
N THR A 261 15.76 -10.94 1.51
CA THR A 261 16.98 -11.67 1.89
C THR A 261 18.17 -11.35 0.99
N ALA A 262 19.33 -11.19 1.62
CA ALA A 262 20.60 -11.13 0.92
C ALA A 262 20.94 -12.48 0.28
N PRO A 263 21.83 -12.51 -0.73
CA PRO A 263 22.50 -13.73 -1.16
C PRO A 263 23.25 -14.38 0.01
N SER A 264 22.94 -15.63 0.33
CA SER A 264 23.76 -16.42 1.26
C SER A 264 24.86 -17.17 0.50
N GLU A 265 25.96 -17.50 1.19
CA GLU A 265 26.92 -18.47 0.65
C GLU A 265 26.24 -19.86 0.56
N GLY A 266 26.52 -20.60 -0.52
CA GLY A 266 26.01 -21.98 -0.68
C GLY A 266 24.60 -22.14 -1.27
N VAL A 267 23.98 -21.06 -1.77
CA VAL A 267 22.68 -21.13 -2.48
C VAL A 267 22.87 -21.63 -3.92
N ASP A 268 22.05 -22.59 -4.34
CA ASP A 268 21.99 -23.01 -5.74
C ASP A 268 21.39 -21.88 -6.58
N ARG A 269 22.15 -21.31 -7.52
CA ARG A 269 21.65 -20.24 -8.40
C ARG A 269 21.18 -20.81 -9.73
N VAL A 270 19.92 -20.57 -10.07
CA VAL A 270 19.32 -20.94 -11.34
C VAL A 270 18.66 -19.73 -12.00
N THR A 271 19.05 -19.44 -13.24
CA THR A 271 18.28 -18.54 -14.09
C THR A 271 17.06 -19.30 -14.59
N LEU A 272 15.85 -18.74 -14.41
CA LEU A 272 14.62 -19.36 -14.88
C LEU A 272 14.47 -19.12 -16.39
N PRO A 273 14.69 -20.15 -17.24
CA PRO A 273 14.64 -19.97 -18.68
C PRO A 273 13.19 -19.86 -19.17
N ARG A 274 13.01 -19.14 -20.28
CA ARG A 274 11.75 -19.12 -21.03
C ARG A 274 11.28 -20.50 -21.45
N SER A 275 12.19 -21.32 -21.97
CA SER A 275 11.91 -22.69 -22.42
C SER A 275 11.93 -23.68 -21.26
N GLU A 276 10.98 -24.60 -21.21
CA GLU A 276 10.93 -25.64 -20.19
C GLU A 276 12.10 -26.62 -20.29
N GLU A 277 12.55 -26.90 -21.51
CA GLU A 277 13.62 -27.87 -21.80
C GLU A 277 14.99 -27.46 -21.24
N ALA A 278 15.15 -26.20 -20.86
CA ALA A 278 16.38 -25.65 -20.31
C ALA A 278 16.41 -25.68 -18.77
N TRP A 279 15.34 -26.12 -18.10
CA TRP A 279 15.34 -26.29 -16.65
C TRP A 279 16.24 -27.47 -16.24
N PRO A 280 17.05 -27.35 -15.16
CA PRO A 280 17.93 -28.42 -14.71
C PRO A 280 17.15 -29.73 -14.47
N PRO A 281 17.65 -30.87 -14.98
CA PRO A 281 17.05 -32.16 -14.70
C PRO A 281 17.19 -32.51 -13.21
N ARG A 282 16.22 -33.27 -12.69
CA ARG A 282 16.28 -33.86 -11.34
C ARG A 282 17.29 -35.01 -11.26
#